data_AF-A0A0D6LE83-F1
#
_entry.id   AF-A0A0D6LE83-F1
#
_cell.length_a   1.000
_cell.length_b   1.000
_cell.length_c   1.000
_cell.angle_alpha   90.00
_cell.angle_beta   90.00
_cell.angle_gamma   90.00
#
_symmetry.space_group_name_H-M   'P 1'
#
loop_
_entity.id
_entity.type
_entity.pdbx_description
1 polymer ?
#
loop_
_entity_poly.entity_id
_entity_poly.type
_entity_poly.pdbx_seq_one_letter_code
_entity_poly.pdbx_strand_id
1 'polypeptide(L)'
;MSPETASQSLKTLHIQAPRVFIVACAVCLYYWHSGTGTIQTVEQIKNGTYDTGPFNRSDLIAPFIRYRETFQVAPAYNLSSCQIEKVMTTISNAVFCYITNASEFVANSRRISTEKYSTRLCLNQNFYENFTAVQELLGTSKTEYTIVRDPVSRFLSGFVNKCIGPSSVRDVRDIRIYPLRVIEPKDGLNGREHLYNYKILRYKEGKHGIPKLSHELDAIYKAAHVPEEIRQEIHKELCCEFIFE
;
A
#
# COMPACT_ATOMS: atom_id res chain seq x y z
N MET A 1 19.84 -16.89 -4.43
CA MET A 1 19.31 -17.53 -5.67
C MET A 1 19.95 -16.84 -6.87
N SER A 2 20.56 -17.57 -7.80
CA SER A 2 21.30 -16.94 -8.91
C SER A 2 20.35 -16.35 -9.97
N PRO A 3 20.75 -15.29 -10.71
CA PRO A 3 19.94 -14.66 -11.75
C PRO A 3 19.47 -15.63 -12.85
N GLU A 4 20.24 -16.68 -13.10
CA GLU A 4 19.92 -17.70 -14.11
C GLU A 4 18.79 -18.62 -13.64
N THR A 5 18.74 -18.94 -12.35
CA THR A 5 17.65 -19.76 -11.77
C THR A 5 16.31 -19.01 -11.78
N ALA A 6 16.33 -17.69 -11.58
CA ALA A 6 15.14 -16.84 -11.67
C ALA A 6 14.60 -16.74 -13.12
N SER A 7 15.48 -16.68 -14.11
CA SER A 7 15.11 -16.67 -15.54
C SER A 7 14.46 -18.00 -15.96
N GLN A 8 14.93 -19.13 -15.43
CA GLN A 8 14.38 -20.44 -15.74
C GLN A 8 13.02 -20.67 -15.08
N SER A 9 12.82 -20.20 -13.83
CA SER A 9 11.50 -20.20 -13.18
C SER A 9 10.48 -19.30 -13.89
N LEU A 10 10.92 -18.17 -14.46
CA LEU A 10 10.07 -17.29 -15.28
C LEU A 10 9.62 -17.95 -16.60
N LYS A 11 10.48 -18.77 -17.22
CA LYS A 11 10.12 -19.53 -18.44
C LYS A 11 9.10 -20.63 -18.15
N THR A 12 9.13 -21.23 -16.96
CA THR A 12 8.14 -22.25 -16.56
C THR A 12 6.81 -21.60 -16.16
N LEU A 13 6.83 -20.39 -15.57
CA LEU A 13 5.62 -19.62 -15.24
C LEU A 13 4.83 -19.16 -16.49
N HIS A 14 5.49 -19.12 -17.65
CA HIS A 14 4.90 -18.79 -18.95
C HIS A 14 3.82 -19.78 -19.43
N ILE A 15 3.72 -20.96 -18.79
CA ILE A 15 2.79 -22.02 -19.19
C ILE A 15 1.48 -22.00 -18.38
N GLN A 16 1.38 -21.23 -17.28
CA GLN A 16 0.18 -21.26 -16.42
C GLN A 16 -0.26 -19.91 -15.82
N ALA A 17 0.42 -18.80 -16.11
CA ALA A 17 -0.10 -17.47 -15.78
C ALA A 17 -1.02 -16.98 -16.92
N PRO A 18 -2.27 -16.55 -16.65
CA PRO A 18 -3.13 -16.03 -17.71
C PRO A 18 -2.46 -14.81 -18.36
N ARG A 19 -2.67 -14.66 -19.68
CA ARG A 19 -2.06 -13.72 -20.64
C ARG A 19 -2.19 -12.20 -20.33
N VAL A 20 -2.42 -11.82 -19.07
CA VAL A 20 -2.72 -10.47 -18.54
C VAL A 20 -1.46 -9.77 -17.96
N PHE A 21 -0.35 -10.49 -17.81
CA PHE A 21 0.79 -10.08 -16.97
C PHE A 21 1.70 -8.96 -17.50
N ILE A 22 1.79 -8.75 -18.82
CA ILE A 22 2.95 -8.01 -19.38
C ILE A 22 2.71 -6.48 -19.45
N VAL A 23 1.48 -6.02 -19.74
CA VAL A 23 1.22 -4.57 -19.94
C VAL A 23 1.04 -3.82 -18.62
N ALA A 24 0.31 -4.39 -17.67
CA ALA A 24 0.11 -3.77 -16.36
C ALA A 24 1.46 -3.55 -15.67
N CYS A 25 2.40 -4.48 -15.83
CA CYS A 25 3.74 -4.36 -15.26
C CYS A 25 4.62 -3.34 -15.98
N ALA A 26 4.61 -3.30 -17.32
CA ALA A 26 5.43 -2.34 -18.08
C ALA A 26 5.03 -0.87 -17.83
N VAL A 27 3.72 -0.61 -17.76
CA VAL A 27 3.18 0.73 -17.47
C VAL A 27 3.57 1.14 -16.04
N CYS A 28 3.37 0.25 -15.07
CA CYS A 28 3.71 0.47 -13.66
C CYS A 28 5.22 0.71 -13.42
N LEU A 29 6.12 -0.04 -14.08
CA LEU A 29 7.57 0.15 -13.99
C LEU A 29 8.02 1.50 -14.56
N TYR A 30 7.42 1.95 -15.67
CA TYR A 30 7.73 3.24 -16.28
C TYR A 30 7.33 4.42 -15.37
N TYR A 31 6.18 4.35 -14.70
CA TYR A 31 5.73 5.37 -13.74
C TYR A 31 6.59 5.45 -12.48
N TRP A 32 7.09 4.31 -11.99
CA TRP A 32 7.91 4.26 -10.77
C TRP A 32 9.34 4.75 -10.99
N HIS A 33 9.97 4.40 -12.12
CA HIS A 33 11.35 4.78 -12.40
C HIS A 33 11.52 6.17 -13.00
N SER A 34 10.56 6.64 -13.80
CA SER A 34 10.76 7.88 -14.58
C SER A 34 10.25 9.12 -13.85
N GLY A 35 9.31 9.00 -12.90
CA GLY A 35 8.62 10.18 -12.34
C GLY A 35 7.85 11.01 -13.38
N THR A 36 7.78 10.53 -14.63
CA THR A 36 7.34 11.25 -15.83
C THR A 36 6.57 10.31 -16.76
N GLY A 37 5.60 9.55 -16.24
CA GLY A 37 4.47 9.27 -17.10
C GLY A 37 3.78 10.61 -17.31
N THR A 38 3.94 11.19 -18.50
CA THR A 38 3.38 12.51 -18.79
C THR A 38 1.88 12.47 -18.53
N ILE A 39 1.30 13.56 -18.05
CA ILE A 39 -0.16 13.73 -17.91
C ILE A 39 -0.90 13.17 -19.14
N GLN A 40 -0.29 13.35 -20.30
CA GLN A 40 -0.69 12.79 -21.59
C GLN A 40 -0.88 11.27 -21.62
N THR A 41 0.00 10.44 -21.02
CA THR A 41 -0.20 8.97 -20.95
C THR A 41 -1.39 8.62 -20.06
N VAL A 42 -1.55 9.28 -18.92
CA VAL A 42 -2.70 9.07 -18.03
C VAL A 42 -4.00 9.45 -18.76
N GLU A 43 -4.00 10.57 -19.47
CA GLU A 43 -5.12 11.01 -20.31
C GLU A 43 -5.42 10.01 -21.43
N GLN A 44 -4.38 9.50 -22.12
CA GLN A 44 -4.51 8.46 -23.15
C GLN A 44 -5.11 7.15 -22.61
N ILE A 45 -4.81 6.79 -21.36
CA ILE A 45 -5.41 5.61 -20.73
C ILE A 45 -6.87 5.91 -20.38
N LYS A 46 -7.18 7.11 -19.85
CA LYS A 46 -8.54 7.52 -19.46
C LYS A 46 -9.48 7.66 -20.65
N ASN A 47 -9.02 8.22 -21.75
CA ASN A 47 -9.81 8.44 -22.97
C ASN A 47 -9.82 7.21 -23.91
N GLY A 48 -9.07 6.15 -23.55
CA GLY A 48 -8.96 4.96 -24.39
C GLY A 48 -8.20 5.18 -25.70
N THR A 49 -7.23 6.08 -25.75
CA THR A 49 -6.34 6.24 -26.91
C THR A 49 -4.97 5.63 -26.71
N TYR A 50 -4.67 5.10 -25.53
CA TYR A 50 -3.42 4.39 -25.26
C TYR A 50 -3.39 3.06 -26.03
N ASP A 51 -2.30 2.83 -26.76
CA ASP A 51 -2.09 1.59 -27.50
C ASP A 51 -1.80 0.44 -26.54
N THR A 52 -2.68 -0.57 -26.56
CA THR A 52 -2.57 -1.76 -25.71
C THR A 52 -2.07 -2.98 -26.46
N GLY A 53 -1.68 -2.84 -27.73
CA GLY A 53 -1.14 -3.91 -28.55
C GLY A 53 0.02 -4.63 -27.85
N PRO A 54 0.10 -5.98 -27.92
CA PRO A 54 -0.75 -6.90 -28.69
C PRO A 54 -2.06 -7.33 -27.98
N PHE A 55 -2.41 -6.73 -26.85
CA PHE A 55 -3.52 -7.18 -26.02
C PHE A 55 -4.83 -6.46 -26.37
N ASN A 56 -5.91 -7.24 -26.47
CA ASN A 56 -7.24 -6.70 -26.65
C ASN A 56 -7.67 -5.97 -25.36
N ARG A 57 -8.12 -4.73 -25.50
CA ARG A 57 -8.49 -3.87 -24.37
C ARG A 57 -9.63 -4.46 -23.53
N SER A 58 -10.57 -5.18 -24.14
CA SER A 58 -11.66 -5.84 -23.41
C SER A 58 -11.16 -6.88 -22.39
N ASP A 59 -9.97 -7.42 -22.63
CA ASP A 59 -9.38 -8.49 -21.84
C ASP A 59 -8.46 -7.92 -20.75
N LEU A 60 -8.24 -6.61 -20.75
CA LEU A 60 -7.43 -5.91 -19.76
C LEU A 60 -8.26 -5.48 -18.56
N ILE A 61 -7.60 -5.41 -17.42
CA ILE A 61 -8.17 -4.80 -16.22
C ILE A 61 -8.42 -3.32 -16.51
N ALA A 62 -9.66 -2.87 -16.32
CA ALA A 62 -10.02 -1.46 -16.46
C ALA A 62 -9.12 -0.59 -15.56
N PRO A 63 -8.48 0.46 -16.11
CA PRO A 63 -7.67 1.38 -15.33
C PRO A 63 -8.55 2.28 -14.44
N PHE A 64 -7.97 2.85 -13.38
CA PHE A 64 -8.61 3.86 -12.52
C PHE A 64 -9.96 3.45 -11.91
N ILE A 65 -10.11 2.17 -11.53
CA ILE A 65 -11.32 1.75 -10.81
C ILE A 65 -11.32 2.25 -9.37
N ARG A 66 -12.43 2.89 -8.96
CA ARG A 66 -12.67 3.22 -7.56
C ARG A 66 -13.10 1.93 -6.85
N TYR A 67 -12.23 1.37 -6.03
CA TYR A 67 -12.53 0.15 -5.29
C TYR A 67 -12.99 0.45 -3.86
N ARG A 68 -12.05 0.81 -3.00
CA ARG A 68 -12.29 1.05 -1.58
C ARG A 68 -11.23 1.99 -1.04
N GLU A 69 -11.68 2.95 -0.25
CA GLU A 69 -10.83 3.84 0.53
C GLU A 69 -10.82 3.30 1.96
N THR A 70 -9.64 3.17 2.53
CA THR A 70 -9.48 2.65 3.89
C THR A 70 -8.45 3.52 4.58
N PHE A 71 -8.82 4.04 5.74
CA PHE A 71 -8.00 4.92 6.56
C PHE A 71 -7.78 4.29 7.92
N GLN A 72 -6.54 4.37 8.40
CA GLN A 72 -6.23 4.14 9.78
C GLN A 72 -6.16 5.47 10.51
N VAL A 73 -6.68 5.52 11.73
CA VAL A 73 -6.68 6.74 12.52
C VAL A 73 -6.14 6.49 13.93
N ALA A 74 -5.47 7.48 14.49
CA ALA A 74 -5.11 7.53 15.90
C ALA A 74 -5.55 8.91 16.44
N PRO A 75 -6.80 9.02 16.94
CA PRO A 75 -7.40 10.31 17.27
C PRO A 75 -6.64 11.11 18.33
N ALA A 76 -6.06 10.43 19.32
CA ALA A 76 -5.24 11.05 20.37
C ALA A 76 -4.03 11.84 19.83
N TYR A 77 -3.58 11.54 18.60
CA TYR A 77 -2.42 12.16 17.96
C TYR A 77 -2.78 12.96 16.70
N ASN A 78 -4.08 13.13 16.44
CA ASN A 78 -4.60 13.72 15.21
C ASN A 78 -3.93 13.19 13.92
N LEU A 79 -3.76 11.87 13.87
CA LEU A 79 -2.96 11.18 12.87
C LEU A 79 -3.84 10.24 12.04
N SER A 80 -3.71 10.30 10.72
CA SER A 80 -4.33 9.31 9.83
C SER A 80 -3.41 8.85 8.69
N SER A 81 -3.63 7.61 8.27
CA SER A 81 -2.94 6.98 7.15
C SER A 81 -3.94 6.39 6.16
N CYS A 82 -3.86 6.79 4.89
CA CYS A 82 -4.61 6.15 3.82
C CYS A 82 -3.91 4.82 3.44
N GLN A 83 -4.59 3.70 3.65
CA GLN A 83 -4.04 2.38 3.42
C GLN A 83 -4.20 1.92 1.98
N ILE A 84 -3.09 1.78 1.28
CA ILE A 84 -3.01 1.13 -0.02
C ILE A 84 -2.70 -0.36 0.20
N GLU A 85 -3.51 -1.26 -0.33
CA GLU A 85 -3.27 -2.69 -0.15
C GLU A 85 -1.89 -3.13 -0.67
N LYS A 86 -1.28 -4.10 0.05
CA LYS A 86 0.02 -4.74 -0.26
C LYS A 86 1.25 -3.82 -0.21
N VAL A 87 1.17 -2.72 0.52
CA VAL A 87 2.30 -1.82 0.84
C VAL A 87 2.78 -1.97 2.30
N MET A 88 2.83 -3.21 2.81
CA MET A 88 3.04 -3.53 4.23
C MET A 88 1.85 -3.15 5.13
N THR A 89 0.63 -3.34 4.63
CA THR A 89 -0.61 -3.02 5.36
C THR A 89 -0.75 -3.77 6.69
N THR A 90 -0.31 -5.03 6.80
CA THR A 90 -0.32 -5.77 8.08
C THR A 90 0.55 -5.09 9.15
N ILE A 91 1.76 -4.65 8.78
CA ILE A 91 2.65 -3.94 9.70
C ILE A 91 2.08 -2.57 10.05
N SER A 92 1.54 -1.83 9.08
CA SER A 92 0.83 -0.56 9.35
C SER A 92 -0.37 -0.76 10.30
N ASN A 93 -1.09 -1.89 10.21
CA ASN A 93 -2.15 -2.28 11.15
C ASN A 93 -1.64 -2.43 12.57
N ALA A 94 -0.54 -3.18 12.71
CA ALA A 94 0.08 -3.40 14.00
C ALA A 94 0.63 -2.09 14.60
N VAL A 95 1.23 -1.22 13.79
CA VAL A 95 1.73 0.09 14.24
C VAL A 95 0.60 0.97 14.77
N PHE A 96 -0.49 1.15 14.02
CA PHE A 96 -1.62 1.95 14.52
C PHE A 96 -2.28 1.32 15.75
N CYS A 97 -2.37 -0.01 15.82
CA CYS A 97 -2.84 -0.71 17.01
C CYS A 97 -1.94 -0.45 18.22
N TYR A 98 -0.62 -0.49 18.03
CA TYR A 98 0.35 -0.20 19.08
C TYR A 98 0.31 1.26 19.53
N ILE A 99 0.19 2.20 18.59
CA ILE A 99 0.05 3.64 18.90
C ILE A 99 -1.19 3.90 19.77
N THR A 100 -2.31 3.23 19.51
CA THR A 100 -3.56 3.47 20.26
C THR A 100 -3.68 2.64 21.53
N ASN A 101 -3.15 1.42 21.55
CA ASN A 101 -3.36 0.43 22.63
C ASN A 101 -2.04 -0.22 23.09
N ALA A 102 -0.98 0.57 23.26
CA ALA A 102 0.36 0.07 23.61
C ALA A 102 0.34 -0.87 24.84
N SER A 103 -0.37 -0.49 25.90
CA SER A 103 -0.45 -1.28 27.14
C SER A 103 -1.09 -2.66 26.91
N GLU A 104 -2.16 -2.74 26.12
CA GLU A 104 -2.81 -4.01 25.80
C GLU A 104 -1.95 -4.86 24.87
N PHE A 105 -1.28 -4.24 23.91
CA PHE A 105 -0.36 -4.89 22.99
C PHE A 105 0.79 -5.58 23.75
N VAL A 106 1.38 -4.87 24.71
CA VAL A 106 2.43 -5.41 25.60
C VAL A 106 1.88 -6.47 26.55
N ALA A 107 0.72 -6.25 27.17
CA ALA A 107 0.10 -7.20 28.09
C ALA A 107 -0.21 -8.55 27.42
N ASN A 108 -0.54 -8.53 26.13
CA ASN A 108 -0.78 -9.73 25.32
C ASN A 108 0.49 -10.30 24.66
N SER A 109 1.68 -9.82 25.03
CA SER A 109 2.97 -10.25 24.46
C SER A 109 2.99 -10.17 22.92
N ARG A 110 2.28 -9.20 22.34
CA ARG A 110 2.26 -8.98 20.89
C ARG A 110 3.49 -8.20 20.46
N ARG A 111 3.91 -8.40 19.20
CA ARG A 111 5.01 -7.67 18.55
C ARG A 111 4.54 -7.17 17.19
N ILE A 112 4.92 -5.95 16.82
CA ILE A 112 4.52 -5.34 15.53
C ILE A 112 5.01 -6.21 14.36
N SER A 113 6.24 -6.71 14.48
CA SER A 113 6.93 -7.54 13.48
C SER A 113 6.29 -8.92 13.25
N THR A 114 5.55 -9.46 14.23
CA THR A 114 4.98 -10.82 14.17
C THR A 114 3.46 -10.86 14.03
N GLU A 115 2.80 -9.70 13.97
CA GLU A 115 1.36 -9.62 13.79
C GLU A 115 0.92 -10.25 12.46
N LYS A 116 -0.15 -11.05 12.52
CA LYS A 116 -0.78 -11.67 11.35
C LYS A 116 -2.15 -11.07 11.14
N TYR A 117 -2.51 -10.85 9.88
CA TYR A 117 -3.80 -10.25 9.53
C TYR A 117 -4.99 -10.99 10.19
N SER A 118 -5.02 -12.32 10.18
CA SER A 118 -6.15 -13.13 10.69
C SER A 118 -6.28 -13.14 12.22
N THR A 119 -5.21 -12.88 12.95
CA THR A 119 -5.18 -12.97 14.43
C THR A 119 -4.79 -11.64 15.08
N ARG A 120 -4.92 -10.53 14.35
CA ARG A 120 -4.46 -9.23 14.79
C ARG A 120 -5.25 -8.71 15.98
N LEU A 121 -4.57 -8.05 16.93
CA LEU A 121 -5.18 -7.64 18.20
C LEU A 121 -6.33 -6.63 18.00
N CYS A 122 -6.06 -5.50 17.36
CA CYS A 122 -7.05 -4.41 17.26
C CYS A 122 -8.11 -4.58 16.15
N LEU A 123 -8.13 -5.72 15.42
CA LEU A 123 -9.07 -5.99 14.33
C LEU A 123 -9.33 -4.77 13.42
N ASN A 124 -10.51 -4.16 13.53
CA ASN A 124 -10.95 -2.99 12.76
C ASN A 124 -11.16 -1.73 13.61
N GLN A 125 -10.71 -1.70 14.87
CA GLN A 125 -11.01 -0.61 15.82
C GLN A 125 -10.58 0.78 15.31
N ASN A 126 -9.49 0.86 14.54
CA ASN A 126 -8.92 2.11 14.03
C ASN A 126 -9.22 2.35 12.55
N PHE A 127 -10.20 1.66 11.97
CA PHE A 127 -10.45 1.68 10.52
C PHE A 127 -11.68 2.49 10.14
N TYR A 128 -11.51 3.31 9.10
CA TYR A 128 -12.58 4.09 8.48
C TYR A 128 -12.58 3.84 6.98
N GLU A 129 -13.76 3.68 6.39
CA GLU A 129 -13.91 3.42 4.95
C GLU A 129 -14.32 4.66 4.14
N ASN A 130 -14.41 5.82 4.81
CA ASN A 130 -14.82 7.08 4.19
C ASN A 130 -13.98 8.23 4.76
N PHE A 131 -13.43 9.04 3.85
CA PHE A 131 -12.68 10.24 4.19
C PHE A 131 -13.50 11.25 4.99
N THR A 132 -14.79 11.42 4.70
CA THR A 132 -15.67 12.34 5.44
C THR A 132 -15.71 12.01 6.93
N ALA A 133 -15.81 10.72 7.28
CA ALA A 133 -15.83 10.30 8.68
C ALA A 133 -14.48 10.58 9.38
N VAL A 134 -13.36 10.43 8.67
CA VAL A 134 -12.03 10.81 9.19
C VAL A 134 -11.95 12.32 9.40
N GLN A 135 -12.50 13.10 8.46
CA GLN A 135 -12.52 14.57 8.50
C GLN A 135 -13.37 15.10 9.67
N GLU A 136 -14.50 14.46 9.96
CA GLU A 136 -15.35 14.76 11.12
C GLU A 136 -14.66 14.39 12.44
N LEU A 137 -13.95 13.27 12.48
CA LEU A 137 -13.27 12.78 13.69
C LEU A 137 -12.02 13.61 14.05
N LEU A 138 -11.21 13.95 13.06
CA LEU A 138 -9.86 14.51 13.25
C LEU A 138 -9.80 16.02 12.93
N GLY A 139 -10.81 16.56 12.26
CA GLY A 139 -10.80 17.95 11.80
C GLY A 139 -9.81 18.19 10.66
N THR A 140 -9.61 19.47 10.31
CA THR A 140 -8.83 19.87 9.12
C THR A 140 -7.32 19.88 9.38
N SER A 141 -6.90 20.14 10.62
CA SER A 141 -5.50 20.28 11.02
C SER A 141 -4.89 18.96 11.48
N LYS A 142 -4.94 17.91 10.64
CA LYS A 142 -4.46 16.56 10.94
C LYS A 142 -3.16 16.22 10.21
N THR A 143 -2.36 15.33 10.81
CA THR A 143 -1.19 14.75 10.14
C THR A 143 -1.66 13.58 9.28
N GLU A 144 -1.52 13.71 7.96
CA GLU A 144 -1.95 12.68 7.00
C GLU A 144 -0.79 12.15 6.18
N TYR A 145 -0.76 10.82 6.01
CA TYR A 145 0.23 10.17 5.18
C TYR A 145 -0.30 8.94 4.44
N THR A 146 0.49 8.44 3.50
CA THR A 146 0.24 7.15 2.85
C THR A 146 1.55 6.52 2.44
N ILE A 147 1.60 5.19 2.48
CA ILE A 147 2.76 4.42 2.03
C ILE A 147 2.47 3.89 0.63
N VAL A 148 3.35 4.19 -0.31
CA VAL A 148 3.31 3.66 -1.67
C VAL A 148 4.46 2.68 -1.88
N ARG A 149 4.24 1.63 -2.67
CA ARG A 149 5.25 0.66 -3.10
C ARG A 149 5.33 0.68 -4.61
N ASP A 150 6.42 0.15 -5.16
CA ASP A 150 6.51 -0.15 -6.59
C ASP A 150 5.23 -0.87 -7.04
N PRO A 151 4.51 -0.32 -8.03
CA PRO A 151 3.20 -0.81 -8.42
C PRO A 151 3.26 -2.23 -9.03
N VAL A 152 4.40 -2.64 -9.61
CA VAL A 152 4.57 -4.02 -10.10
C VAL A 152 4.79 -4.98 -8.96
N SER A 153 5.72 -4.70 -8.05
CA SER A 153 5.91 -5.53 -6.87
C SER A 153 4.63 -5.66 -6.05
N ARG A 154 3.84 -4.57 -5.94
CA ARG A 154 2.53 -4.56 -5.30
C ARG A 154 1.53 -5.45 -6.03
N PHE A 155 1.46 -5.34 -7.37
CA PHE A 155 0.63 -6.20 -8.20
C PHE A 155 0.98 -7.67 -8.05
N LEU A 156 2.25 -8.03 -8.17
CA LEU A 156 2.72 -9.41 -8.03
C LEU A 156 2.40 -9.97 -6.64
N SER A 157 2.63 -9.18 -5.58
CA SER A 157 2.29 -9.57 -4.21
C SER A 157 0.77 -9.82 -4.04
N GLY A 158 -0.05 -8.95 -4.62
CA GLY A 158 -1.51 -9.13 -4.64
C GLY A 158 -1.95 -10.35 -5.44
N PHE A 159 -1.42 -10.51 -6.66
CA PHE A 159 -1.70 -11.63 -7.56
C PHE A 159 -1.39 -12.97 -6.89
N VAL A 160 -0.16 -13.13 -6.40
CA VAL A 160 0.26 -14.39 -5.78
C VAL A 160 -0.61 -14.72 -4.58
N ASN A 161 -0.89 -13.73 -3.72
CA ASN A 161 -1.70 -13.93 -2.53
C ASN A 161 -3.16 -14.34 -2.84
N LYS A 162 -3.76 -13.76 -3.89
CA LYS A 162 -5.19 -13.94 -4.18
C LYS A 162 -5.47 -15.05 -5.20
N CYS A 163 -4.54 -15.30 -6.13
CA CYS A 163 -4.78 -16.19 -7.27
C CYS A 163 -3.96 -17.48 -7.26
N ILE A 164 -2.82 -17.53 -6.56
CA ILE A 164 -1.94 -18.71 -6.56
C ILE A 164 -1.85 -19.36 -5.16
N GLY A 165 -1.88 -18.57 -4.08
CA GLY A 165 -1.66 -19.05 -2.72
C GLY A 165 -2.77 -19.95 -2.17
N PRO A 166 -2.50 -20.71 -1.09
CA PRO A 166 -3.47 -21.63 -0.47
C PRO A 166 -4.74 -20.96 0.08
N SER A 167 -4.72 -19.63 0.25
CA SER A 167 -5.88 -18.82 0.62
C SER A 167 -6.63 -18.23 -0.59
N SER A 168 -6.36 -18.71 -1.81
CA SER A 168 -6.96 -18.21 -3.04
C SER A 168 -8.46 -18.49 -3.05
N VAL A 169 -9.26 -17.49 -2.65
CA VAL A 169 -10.63 -17.38 -3.13
C VAL A 169 -10.48 -16.91 -4.58
N ARG A 170 -11.02 -17.64 -5.56
CA ARG A 170 -10.98 -17.31 -7.00
C ARG A 170 -11.78 -16.05 -7.35
N ASP A 171 -11.84 -15.06 -6.45
CA ASP A 171 -12.44 -13.77 -6.75
C ASP A 171 -11.38 -12.85 -7.36
N VAL A 172 -11.17 -13.03 -8.66
CA VAL A 172 -10.26 -12.24 -9.50
C VAL A 172 -10.67 -10.75 -9.51
N ARG A 173 -11.87 -10.39 -9.05
CA ARG A 173 -12.31 -8.99 -8.98
C ARG A 173 -11.44 -8.14 -8.04
N ASP A 174 -10.89 -8.77 -6.99
CA ASP A 174 -10.01 -8.13 -6.00
C ASP A 174 -8.60 -7.90 -6.56
N ILE A 175 -8.21 -8.52 -7.68
CA ILE A 175 -6.89 -8.29 -8.26
C ILE A 175 -6.77 -6.93 -8.96
N ARG A 176 -7.91 -6.39 -9.39
CA ARG A 176 -7.98 -5.15 -10.16
C ARG A 176 -7.53 -3.92 -9.35
N ILE A 177 -7.32 -4.08 -8.04
CA ILE A 177 -6.94 -3.01 -7.09
C ILE A 177 -5.43 -2.79 -7.01
N TYR A 178 -4.64 -3.79 -7.41
CA TYR A 178 -3.19 -3.76 -7.30
C TYR A 178 -2.44 -3.08 -8.46
N PRO A 179 -2.93 -3.06 -9.72
CA PRO A 179 -2.24 -2.35 -10.79
C PRO A 179 -2.44 -0.84 -10.74
N LEU A 180 -3.54 -0.31 -10.19
CA LEU A 180 -3.74 1.14 -10.05
C LEU A 180 -4.42 1.50 -8.74
N ARG A 181 -3.66 2.13 -7.85
CA ARG A 181 -4.20 3.12 -6.93
C ARG A 181 -3.44 4.41 -7.17
N VAL A 182 -3.86 5.14 -8.20
CA VAL A 182 -3.63 6.58 -8.20
C VAL A 182 -4.64 7.13 -7.21
N ILE A 183 -4.21 7.96 -6.26
CA ILE A 183 -5.13 8.66 -5.37
C ILE A 183 -5.89 9.63 -6.26
N GLU A 184 -6.98 9.18 -6.86
CA GLU A 184 -7.89 10.03 -7.60
C GLU A 184 -8.96 10.51 -6.61
N PRO A 185 -9.02 11.82 -6.33
CA PRO A 185 -9.99 12.37 -5.40
C PRO A 185 -11.42 12.04 -5.83
N LYS A 186 -12.31 11.88 -4.84
CA LYS A 186 -13.74 11.81 -5.09
C LYS A 186 -14.25 13.13 -5.66
N ASP A 187 -14.73 13.03 -6.90
CA ASP A 187 -15.77 13.87 -7.49
C ASP A 187 -15.33 15.32 -7.77
N GLY A 188 -16.01 16.00 -8.69
CA GLY A 188 -15.67 17.36 -9.18
C GLY A 188 -15.72 18.49 -8.14
N LEU A 189 -15.54 18.19 -6.86
CA LEU A 189 -15.38 19.10 -5.73
C LEU A 189 -13.89 19.18 -5.37
N ASN A 190 -13.18 20.16 -5.90
CA ASN A 190 -11.91 20.70 -5.39
C ASN A 190 -10.84 19.73 -4.81
N GLY A 191 -10.84 18.46 -5.20
CA GLY A 191 -10.02 17.41 -4.58
C GLY A 191 -8.52 17.51 -4.86
N ARG A 192 -8.10 18.47 -5.70
CA ARG A 192 -6.68 18.82 -5.85
C ARG A 192 -6.12 19.47 -4.58
N GLU A 193 -6.95 20.14 -3.77
CA GLU A 193 -6.47 20.89 -2.60
C GLU A 193 -6.08 20.00 -1.41
N HIS A 194 -6.66 18.79 -1.28
CA HIS A 194 -6.43 17.93 -0.12
C HIS A 194 -5.19 17.02 -0.24
N LEU A 195 -4.71 16.77 -1.46
CA LEU A 195 -3.50 15.98 -1.70
C LEU A 195 -2.21 16.70 -1.28
N TYR A 196 -2.22 18.04 -1.21
CA TYR A 196 -1.04 18.82 -0.80
C TYR A 196 -0.64 18.59 0.66
N ASN A 197 -1.58 18.13 1.50
CA ASN A 197 -1.32 17.87 2.92
C ASN A 197 -0.88 16.41 3.20
N TYR A 198 -0.94 15.53 2.20
CA TYR A 198 -0.53 14.14 2.36
C TYR A 198 0.98 13.97 2.24
N LYS A 199 1.60 13.40 3.27
CA LYS A 199 2.99 12.91 3.18
C LYS A 199 2.99 11.55 2.49
N ILE A 200 3.66 11.45 1.34
CA ILE A 200 3.77 10.19 0.58
C ILE A 200 5.11 9.53 0.89
N LEU A 201 5.09 8.40 1.58
CA LEU A 201 6.28 7.61 1.89
C LEU A 201 6.47 6.51 0.86
N ARG A 202 7.66 6.43 0.27
CA ARG A 202 7.95 5.47 -0.80
C ARG A 202 8.70 4.27 -0.22
N TYR A 203 7.96 3.20 0.03
CA TYR A 203 8.54 1.92 0.39
C TYR A 203 9.31 1.33 -0.80
N LYS A 204 10.58 1.00 -0.55
CA LYS A 204 11.44 0.25 -1.46
C LYS A 204 11.79 -1.07 -0.81
N GLU A 205 11.88 -2.13 -1.59
CA GLU A 205 12.38 -3.42 -1.11
C GLU A 205 13.91 -3.40 -0.97
N GLY A 206 14.44 -4.30 -0.15
CA GLY A 206 15.87 -4.50 0.05
C GLY A 206 16.45 -3.84 1.30
N LYS A 207 17.75 -4.04 1.50
CA LYS A 207 18.48 -3.79 2.76
C LYS A 207 18.32 -2.38 3.35
N HIS A 208 18.07 -1.38 2.52
CA HIS A 208 17.97 0.03 2.95
C HIS A 208 16.55 0.59 2.93
N GLY A 209 15.58 -0.16 2.38
CA GLY A 209 14.22 0.34 2.19
C GLY A 209 13.44 0.47 3.48
N ILE A 210 13.51 -0.55 4.34
CA ILE A 210 12.84 -0.56 5.64
C ILE A 210 13.45 0.46 6.62
N PRO A 211 14.79 0.55 6.81
CA PRO A 211 15.38 1.59 7.64
C PRO A 211 14.98 3.00 7.19
N LYS A 212 15.00 3.27 5.88
CA LYS A 212 14.58 4.58 5.34
C LYS A 212 13.13 4.89 5.69
N LEU A 213 12.22 3.94 5.46
CA LEU A 213 10.80 4.12 5.76
C LEU A 213 10.59 4.33 7.27
N SER A 214 11.30 3.58 8.10
CA SER A 214 11.23 3.68 9.57
C SER A 214 11.60 5.08 10.06
N HIS A 215 12.68 5.67 9.52
CA HIS A 215 13.06 7.05 9.82
C HIS A 215 12.02 8.08 9.34
N GLU A 216 11.45 7.90 8.14
CA GLU A 216 10.40 8.79 7.63
C GLU A 216 9.12 8.71 8.47
N LEU A 217 8.75 7.51 8.95
CA LEU A 217 7.62 7.31 9.85
C LEU A 217 7.85 7.94 11.23
N ASP A 218 9.04 7.76 11.82
CA ASP A 218 9.39 8.38 13.10
C ASP A 218 9.24 9.90 13.05
N ALA A 219 9.72 10.54 11.97
CA ALA A 219 9.57 11.99 11.78
C ALA A 219 8.09 12.43 11.72
N ILE A 220 7.23 11.62 11.10
CA ILE A 220 5.77 11.87 11.06
C ILE A 220 5.16 11.73 12.44
N TYR A 221 5.47 10.65 13.15
CA TYR A 221 4.92 10.38 14.47
C TYR A 221 5.41 11.39 15.52
N LYS A 222 6.66 11.83 15.41
CA LYS A 222 7.22 12.90 16.24
C LYS A 222 6.47 14.20 16.03
N ALA A 223 6.18 14.57 14.77
CA ALA A 223 5.37 15.76 14.46
C ALA A 223 3.92 15.63 14.93
N ALA A 224 3.39 14.42 15.01
CA ALA A 224 2.06 14.12 15.57
C ALA A 224 2.07 13.98 17.11
N HIS A 225 3.20 14.27 17.77
CA HIS A 225 3.37 14.18 19.23
C HIS A 225 3.16 12.77 19.81
N VAL A 226 3.42 11.72 19.02
CA VAL A 226 3.47 10.35 19.54
C VAL A 226 4.67 10.24 20.50
N PRO A 227 4.50 9.67 21.71
CA PRO A 227 5.55 9.51 22.71
C PRO A 227 6.82 8.86 22.15
N GLU A 228 7.98 9.31 22.61
CA GLU A 228 9.29 8.78 22.18
C GLU A 228 9.41 7.28 22.43
N GLU A 229 8.94 6.78 23.58
CA GLU A 229 8.96 5.35 23.90
C GLU A 229 8.19 4.49 22.88
N ILE A 230 7.01 4.96 22.45
CA ILE A 230 6.19 4.28 21.43
C ILE A 230 6.92 4.31 20.09
N ARG A 231 7.48 5.46 19.72
CA ARG A 231 8.21 5.63 18.45
C ARG A 231 9.47 4.79 18.38
N GLN A 232 10.23 4.71 19.46
CA GLN A 232 11.45 3.90 19.53
C GLN A 232 11.14 2.41 19.37
N GLU A 233 10.07 1.92 20.00
CA GLU A 233 9.67 0.52 19.83
C GLU A 233 9.18 0.25 18.40
N ILE A 234 8.41 1.16 17.80
CA ILE A 234 8.04 1.04 16.37
C ILE A 234 9.29 1.01 15.49
N HIS A 235 10.22 1.95 15.68
CA HIS A 235 11.44 2.01 14.89
C HIS A 235 12.25 0.72 15.02
N LYS A 236 12.40 0.22 16.24
CA LYS A 236 13.06 -1.06 16.54
C LYS A 236 12.35 -2.23 15.89
N GLU A 237 11.04 -2.36 16.01
CA GLU A 237 10.27 -3.47 15.42
C GLU A 237 10.25 -3.46 13.89
N LEU A 238 10.30 -2.27 13.27
CA LEU A 238 10.47 -2.15 11.82
C LEU A 238 11.89 -2.51 11.39
N CYS A 239 12.91 -2.09 12.15
CA CYS A 239 14.32 -2.29 11.81
C CYS A 239 14.90 -3.62 12.28
N CYS A 240 14.25 -4.34 13.20
CA CYS A 240 14.66 -5.66 13.65
C CYS A 240 14.50 -6.69 12.52
N GLU A 241 15.50 -7.56 12.46
CA GLU A 241 15.84 -8.46 11.36
C GLU A 241 14.67 -9.25 10.72
N PHE A 242 14.65 -9.24 9.38
CA PHE A 242 13.91 -10.14 8.48
C PHE A 242 12.37 -10.17 8.57
N ILE A 243 11.70 -9.09 8.14
CA ILE A 243 10.27 -9.16 7.75
C ILE A 243 10.10 -9.78 6.33
N PHE A 244 11.18 -9.92 5.54
CA PHE A 244 11.12 -10.45 4.16
C PHE A 244 12.38 -11.24 3.78
N GLU A 245 12.61 -12.39 4.43
CA GLU A 245 13.28 -13.53 3.78
C GLU A 245 12.22 -14.57 3.37
#